data_AF-A0A170ZCH0-F1
#
_entry.id   AF-A0A170ZCH0-F1
#
_cell.length_a   1.000
_cell.length_b   1.000
_cell.length_c   1.000
_cell.angle_alpha   90.00
_cell.angle_beta   90.00
_cell.angle_gamma   90.00
#
_symmetry.space_group_name_H-M   'P 1'
#
loop_
_entity.id
_entity.type
_entity.pdbx_description
1 polymer ?
#
loop_
_entity_poly.entity_id
_entity_poly.type
_entity_poly.pdbx_seq_one_letter_code
_entity_poly.pdbx_strand_id
1 'polypeptide(L)'
;AICVPASCTADDVKYSLMSKLMPALETNGIIGNLTILGRYTYSKVDPPIKLPAGYHLFLLFTVGLIIAVVLVTLYDLWHGDCITVDRRKWYFKFSMVKNMETLIKPERSEEFRAISGMKVLSLFLIILGHRMIFSMFSPLVNQRENELVVGDLIHTYKTNGPVVVNTFFVITGFLTYYKIVKDIDKQRPVNVYKLVIRRWIRFVPTYAFVMGFLVYIAPQMDSGPIGRGVLWKSSCNQYWWTNILFINNYIYPNKHCLIPSWYMASDLQLYALCSILGYALYKSRKAGLLLLGVVGILSIIIPGIVVYHERYNAVPLMYLRVLNIIQIIENY
;
A
#
# COMPACT_ATOMS: atom_id res chain seq x y z
N ALA A 1 17.63 -12.21 14.88
CA ALA A 1 18.84 -11.51 14.41
C ALA A 1 19.91 -11.68 15.47
N ILE A 2 21.16 -11.94 15.07
CA ILE A 2 22.28 -12.13 16.00
C ILE A 2 23.17 -10.91 15.87
N CYS A 3 23.34 -10.16 16.96
CA CYS A 3 24.27 -9.05 17.03
C CYS A 3 25.62 -9.57 17.51
N VAL A 4 26.66 -9.36 16.72
CA VAL A 4 28.04 -9.72 17.08
C VAL A 4 28.92 -8.48 17.06
N PRO A 5 30.05 -8.47 17.79
CA PRO A 5 31.03 -7.39 17.70
C PRO A 5 31.47 -7.14 16.26
N ALA A 6 31.81 -5.89 15.93
CA ALA A 6 32.22 -5.49 14.57
C ALA A 6 33.52 -6.17 14.10
N SER A 7 34.30 -6.76 15.01
CA SER A 7 35.49 -7.54 14.71
C SER A 7 35.18 -8.94 14.16
N CYS A 8 33.96 -9.45 14.35
CA CYS A 8 33.56 -10.77 13.87
C CYS A 8 33.16 -10.69 12.39
N THR A 9 33.73 -11.58 11.59
CA THR A 9 33.38 -11.77 10.19
C THR A 9 32.12 -12.63 10.04
N ALA A 10 31.51 -12.64 8.85
CA ALA A 10 30.39 -13.52 8.55
C ALA A 10 30.75 -15.00 8.74
N ASP A 11 31.99 -15.38 8.45
CA ASP A 11 32.49 -16.74 8.65
C ASP A 11 32.59 -17.08 10.14
N ASP A 12 33.07 -16.16 10.98
CA ASP A 12 33.13 -16.37 12.45
C ASP A 12 31.74 -16.67 13.03
N VAL A 13 30.72 -15.95 12.55
CA VAL A 13 29.32 -16.21 12.92
C VAL A 13 28.86 -17.57 12.41
N LYS A 14 29.19 -17.91 11.15
CA LYS A 14 28.82 -19.19 10.55
C LYS A 14 29.43 -20.36 11.34
N TYR A 15 30.72 -20.32 11.63
CA TYR A 15 31.41 -21.37 12.40
C TYR A 15 30.81 -21.51 13.80
N SER A 16 30.61 -20.38 14.50
CA SER A 16 30.02 -20.37 15.84
C SER A 16 28.61 -20.98 15.84
N LEU A 17 27.78 -20.60 14.86
CA LEU A 17 26.41 -21.11 14.75
C LEU A 17 26.39 -22.58 14.35
N MET A 18 27.22 -23.01 13.38
CA MET A 18 27.33 -24.41 12.97
C MET A 18 27.70 -25.30 14.15
N SER A 19 28.67 -24.88 14.99
CA SER A 19 29.12 -25.68 16.13
C SER A 19 28.04 -25.97 17.17
N LYS A 20 27.00 -25.13 17.26
CA LYS A 20 25.90 -25.27 18.23
C LYS A 20 24.63 -25.80 17.60
N LEU A 21 24.32 -25.38 16.38
CA LEU A 21 23.06 -25.65 15.70
C LEU A 21 23.07 -27.01 14.98
N MET A 22 24.17 -27.38 14.31
CA MET A 22 24.25 -28.63 13.55
C MET A 22 24.05 -29.87 14.44
N PRO A 23 24.68 -29.99 15.62
CA PRO A 23 24.44 -31.15 16.49
C PRO A 23 22.98 -31.27 16.94
N ALA A 24 22.33 -30.14 17.23
CA ALA A 24 20.93 -30.11 17.63
C ALA A 24 19.97 -30.49 16.48
N LEU A 25 20.31 -30.12 15.24
CA LEU A 25 19.54 -30.48 14.05
C LEU A 25 19.71 -31.95 13.68
N GLU A 26 20.94 -32.46 13.72
CA GLU A 26 21.26 -33.87 13.45
C GLU A 26 20.56 -34.82 14.43
N THR A 27 20.48 -34.43 15.72
CA THR A 27 19.74 -35.18 16.74
C THR A 27 18.24 -35.31 16.42
N ASN A 28 17.69 -34.38 15.64
CA ASN A 28 16.30 -34.40 15.17
C ASN A 28 16.17 -34.91 13.72
N GLY A 29 17.22 -35.50 13.15
CA GLY A 29 17.22 -36.08 11.81
C GLY A 29 17.26 -35.05 10.66
N ILE A 30 17.62 -33.81 10.94
CA ILE A 30 17.70 -32.73 9.94
C ILE A 30 19.15 -32.56 9.51
N ILE A 31 19.45 -32.92 8.25
CA ILE A 31 20.76 -32.72 7.62
C ILE A 31 20.68 -31.49 6.73
N GLY A 32 21.55 -30.50 6.95
CA GLY A 32 21.54 -29.25 6.18
C GLY A 32 22.90 -28.57 6.14
N ASN A 33 23.05 -27.55 5.30
CA ASN A 33 24.23 -26.71 5.25
C ASN A 33 23.85 -25.28 5.64
N LEU A 34 24.54 -24.71 6.63
CA LEU A 34 24.29 -23.34 7.06
C LEU A 34 25.06 -22.36 6.15
N THR A 35 24.32 -21.52 5.44
CA THR A 35 24.91 -20.42 4.67
C THR A 35 24.46 -19.09 5.22
N ILE A 36 25.42 -18.22 5.56
CA ILE A 36 25.16 -16.83 5.89
C ILE A 36 25.34 -16.01 4.61
N LEU A 37 24.24 -15.49 4.08
CA LEU A 37 24.31 -14.62 2.90
C LEU A 37 24.72 -13.21 3.34
N GLY A 38 25.77 -12.66 2.71
CA GLY A 38 26.30 -11.33 3.05
C GLY A 38 25.29 -10.18 2.97
N ARG A 39 24.20 -10.35 2.23
CA ARG A 39 23.08 -9.39 2.18
C ARG A 39 22.27 -9.27 3.48
N TYR A 40 22.45 -10.21 4.42
CA TYR A 40 21.80 -10.23 5.73
C TYR A 40 22.78 -9.94 6.88
N THR A 41 24.07 -9.78 6.58
CA THR A 41 25.07 -9.30 7.53
C THR A 41 25.18 -7.80 7.38
N TYR A 42 25.11 -7.08 8.49
CA TYR A 42 25.21 -5.63 8.51
C TYR A 42 26.13 -5.18 9.63
N SER A 43 27.08 -4.32 9.29
CA SER A 43 27.88 -3.58 10.27
C SER A 43 27.48 -2.11 10.23
N LYS A 44 27.42 -1.47 11.40
CA LYS A 44 27.23 -0.02 11.50
C LYS A 44 28.32 0.77 10.76
N VAL A 45 29.43 0.11 10.41
CA VAL A 45 30.60 0.65 9.70
C VAL A 45 30.48 0.52 8.17
N ASP A 46 29.46 -0.17 7.65
CA ASP A 46 29.29 -0.32 6.20
C ASP A 46 29.14 1.07 5.53
N PRO A 47 29.81 1.29 4.38
CA PRO A 47 29.80 2.58 3.72
C PRO A 47 28.36 3.02 3.41
N PRO A 48 28.05 4.32 3.53
CA PRO A 48 26.72 4.82 3.19
C PRO A 48 26.38 4.40 1.77
N ILE A 49 25.18 3.85 1.59
CA ILE A 49 24.65 3.51 0.28
C ILE A 49 24.80 4.76 -0.60
N LYS A 50 25.50 4.65 -1.73
CA LYS A 50 25.63 5.77 -2.68
C LYS A 50 24.22 6.27 -3.01
N LEU A 51 23.92 7.49 -2.58
CA LEU A 51 22.59 8.06 -2.74
C LEU A 51 22.36 8.35 -4.24
N PRO A 52 21.30 7.81 -4.85
CA PRO A 52 21.03 8.04 -6.26
C PRO A 52 20.69 9.53 -6.50
N ALA A 53 20.90 10.04 -7.71
CA ALA A 53 20.51 11.43 -8.04
C ALA A 53 19.03 11.74 -7.72
N GLY A 54 18.15 10.74 -7.86
CA GLY A 54 16.74 10.84 -7.49
C GLY A 54 16.50 11.15 -6.01
N TYR A 55 17.39 10.71 -5.11
CA TYR A 55 17.33 11.07 -3.69
C TYR A 55 17.50 12.57 -3.48
N HIS A 56 18.54 13.17 -4.07
CA HIS A 56 18.81 14.60 -3.92
C HIS A 56 17.70 15.45 -4.56
N LEU A 57 17.18 15.04 -5.72
CA LEU A 57 16.04 15.71 -6.36
C LEU A 57 14.78 15.66 -5.49
N PHE A 58 14.45 14.48 -4.94
CA PHE A 58 13.29 14.32 -4.07
C PHE A 58 13.45 15.09 -2.75
N LEU A 59 14.66 15.14 -2.20
CA LEU A 59 14.97 15.92 -0.99
C LEU A 59 14.82 17.42 -1.26
N LEU A 60 15.40 17.93 -2.35
CA LEU A 60 15.26 19.33 -2.77
C LEU A 60 13.78 19.70 -2.95
N PHE A 61 13.02 18.84 -3.64
CA PHE A 61 11.58 19.03 -3.83
C PHE A 61 10.82 19.09 -2.51
N THR A 62 11.08 18.13 -1.61
CA THR A 62 10.42 18.06 -0.29
C THR A 62 10.77 19.27 0.59
N VAL A 63 12.06 19.65 0.65
CA VAL A 63 12.50 20.82 1.41
C VAL A 63 11.91 22.10 0.82
N GLY A 64 11.92 22.25 -0.51
CA GLY A 64 11.30 23.39 -1.18
C GLY A 64 9.79 23.49 -0.90
N LEU A 65 9.08 22.36 -0.88
CA LEU A 65 7.66 22.29 -0.52
C LEU A 65 7.42 22.72 0.93
N ILE A 66 8.24 22.23 1.88
CA ILE A 66 8.16 22.61 3.29
C ILE A 66 8.42 24.12 3.45
N ILE A 67 9.46 24.65 2.81
CA ILE A 67 9.77 26.08 2.85
C ILE A 67 8.60 26.89 2.29
N ALA A 68 8.01 26.50 1.16
CA ALA A 68 6.84 27.17 0.59
C ALA A 68 5.65 27.17 1.56
N VAL A 69 5.35 26.05 2.20
CA VAL A 69 4.29 25.94 3.23
C VAL A 69 4.59 26.85 4.42
N VAL A 70 5.82 26.84 4.94
CA VAL A 70 6.21 27.68 6.08
C VAL A 70 6.12 29.16 5.73
N LEU A 71 6.69 29.59 4.61
CA LEU A 71 6.67 31.00 4.17
C LEU A 71 5.24 31.51 3.95
N VAL A 72 4.39 30.73 3.27
CA VAL A 72 2.99 31.12 3.07
C VAL A 72 2.22 31.13 4.39
N THR A 73 2.47 30.17 5.28
CA THR A 73 1.81 30.11 6.59
C THR A 73 2.21 31.30 7.46
N LEU A 74 3.51 31.66 7.50
CA LEU A 74 3.99 32.86 8.19
C LEU A 74 3.40 34.14 7.59
N TYR A 75 3.29 34.22 6.26
CA TYR A 75 2.66 35.35 5.58
C TYR A 75 1.18 35.49 5.95
N ASP A 76 0.45 34.37 6.02
CA ASP A 76 -0.97 34.33 6.41
C ASP A 76 -1.16 34.73 7.88
N LEU A 77 -0.30 34.24 8.78
CA LEU A 77 -0.31 34.61 10.20
C LEU A 77 0.04 36.08 10.42
N TRP A 78 1.03 36.61 9.70
CA TRP A 78 1.48 37.99 9.85
C TRP A 78 0.42 39.00 9.42
N HIS A 79 -0.34 38.70 8.36
CA HIS A 79 -1.40 39.60 7.89
C HIS A 79 -2.74 39.41 8.62
N GLY A 80 -2.90 38.38 9.47
CA GLY A 80 -4.12 38.13 10.23
C GLY A 80 -5.39 38.26 9.39
N ASP A 81 -6.51 38.67 10.00
CA ASP A 81 -7.79 38.94 9.33
C ASP A 81 -7.87 40.34 8.71
N CYS A 82 -6.74 40.90 8.25
CA CYS A 82 -6.78 42.15 7.50
C CYS A 82 -7.60 42.01 6.21
N ILE A 83 -8.60 42.89 6.04
CA ILE A 83 -9.55 42.94 4.92
C ILE A 83 -8.85 43.14 3.56
N THR A 84 -7.60 43.59 3.56
CA THR A 84 -6.81 43.95 2.38
C THR A 84 -6.21 42.76 1.63
N VAL A 85 -6.21 41.55 2.20
CA VAL A 85 -5.52 40.39 1.62
C VAL A 85 -6.48 39.50 0.83
N ASP A 86 -6.30 39.40 -0.49
CA ASP A 86 -7.08 38.47 -1.33
C ASP A 86 -6.65 37.01 -1.12
N ARG A 87 -7.31 36.36 -0.16
CA ARG A 87 -7.07 34.97 0.25
C ARG A 87 -7.50 33.93 -0.81
N ARG A 88 -8.03 34.34 -1.98
CA ARG A 88 -8.40 33.42 -3.08
C ARG A 88 -7.23 33.04 -3.98
N LYS A 89 -6.09 33.72 -3.88
CA LYS A 89 -4.90 33.45 -4.68
C LYS A 89 -4.37 32.03 -4.44
N TRP A 90 -3.82 31.40 -5.48
CA TRP A 90 -3.48 29.98 -5.47
C TRP A 90 -2.45 29.60 -4.40
N TYR A 91 -1.51 30.48 -4.06
CA TYR A 91 -0.46 30.20 -3.10
C TYR A 91 -1.00 30.07 -1.67
N PHE A 92 -2.15 30.67 -1.32
CA PHE A 92 -2.79 30.46 -0.02
C PHE A 92 -3.26 29.02 0.20
N LYS A 93 -3.31 28.19 -0.85
CA LYS A 93 -3.52 26.74 -0.71
C LYS A 93 -2.36 26.03 -0.01
N PHE A 94 -1.20 26.66 0.12
CA PHE A 94 -0.07 26.16 0.90
C PHE A 94 -0.10 26.61 2.38
N SER A 95 -1.04 27.50 2.78
CA SER A 95 -1.19 27.91 4.17
C SER A 95 -1.68 26.73 5.03
N MET A 96 -0.91 26.36 6.05
CA MET A 96 -1.28 25.28 6.96
C MET A 96 -2.52 25.65 7.81
N VAL A 97 -2.65 26.92 8.19
CA VAL A 97 -3.80 27.42 8.97
C VAL A 97 -5.11 27.19 8.21
N LYS A 98 -5.20 27.66 6.96
CA LYS A 98 -6.39 27.48 6.13
C LYS A 98 -6.70 26.03 5.80
N ASN A 99 -5.66 25.23 5.54
CA ASN A 99 -5.84 23.81 5.31
C ASN A 99 -6.37 23.11 6.57
N MET A 100 -5.86 23.47 7.76
CA MET A 100 -6.32 22.93 9.03
C MET A 100 -7.76 23.34 9.36
N GLU A 101 -8.11 24.62 9.17
CA GLU A 101 -9.49 25.09 9.30
C GLU A 101 -10.43 24.34 8.36
N THR A 102 -10.00 24.09 7.13
CA THR A 102 -10.79 23.34 6.14
C THR A 102 -10.89 21.86 6.51
N LEU A 103 -9.86 21.29 7.13
CA LEU A 103 -9.82 19.89 7.56
C LEU A 103 -10.75 19.62 8.75
N ILE A 104 -10.83 20.55 9.70
CA ILE A 104 -11.66 20.42 10.91
C ILE A 104 -13.13 20.78 10.63
N LYS A 105 -13.40 21.53 9.56
CA LYS A 105 -14.78 21.91 9.19
C LYS A 105 -15.64 20.67 8.96
N PRO A 106 -16.84 20.59 9.57
CA PRO A 106 -17.75 19.47 9.38
C PRO A 106 -18.23 19.40 7.93
N GLU A 107 -18.61 18.20 7.51
CA GLU A 107 -19.12 17.96 6.15
C GLU A 107 -20.37 18.83 5.90
N ARG A 108 -20.36 19.57 4.78
CA ARG A 108 -21.43 20.51 4.41
C ARG A 108 -22.76 19.83 4.10
N SER A 109 -22.75 18.55 3.74
CA SER A 109 -23.94 17.77 3.43
C SER A 109 -24.13 16.66 4.45
N GLU A 110 -25.35 16.54 4.96
CA GLU A 110 -25.78 15.44 5.83
C GLU A 110 -25.89 14.11 5.06
N GLU A 111 -26.09 14.17 3.73
CA GLU A 111 -26.53 13.04 2.89
C GLU A 111 -25.67 11.77 3.03
N PHE A 112 -24.38 11.89 3.39
CA PHE A 112 -23.43 10.77 3.44
C PHE A 112 -22.57 10.72 4.71
N ARG A 113 -22.97 11.35 5.82
CA ARG A 113 -22.18 11.35 7.06
C ARG A 113 -21.86 9.95 7.60
N ALA A 114 -22.84 9.04 7.55
CA ALA A 114 -22.62 7.65 7.95
C ALA A 114 -21.55 6.95 7.08
N ILE A 115 -21.53 7.23 5.78
CA ILE A 115 -20.51 6.71 4.86
C ILE A 115 -19.12 7.26 5.20
N SER A 116 -19.04 8.56 5.52
CA SER A 116 -17.81 9.18 6.00
C SER A 116 -17.31 8.52 7.30
N GLY A 117 -18.20 8.26 8.26
CA GLY A 117 -17.88 7.52 9.49
C GLY A 117 -17.41 6.08 9.24
N MET A 118 -18.09 5.34 8.36
CA MET A 118 -17.67 3.99 7.97
C MET A 118 -16.26 3.98 7.37
N LYS A 119 -15.91 4.94 6.52
CA LYS A 119 -14.54 5.05 5.97
C LYS A 119 -13.50 5.22 7.05
N VAL A 120 -13.77 6.04 8.07
CA VAL A 120 -12.86 6.26 9.19
C VAL A 120 -12.64 4.96 9.98
N LEU A 121 -13.72 4.25 10.32
CA LEU A 121 -13.63 2.96 11.02
C LEU A 121 -12.88 1.91 10.18
N SER A 122 -13.22 1.77 8.90
CA SER A 122 -12.52 0.87 7.99
C SER A 122 -11.03 1.24 7.84
N LEU A 123 -10.68 2.52 7.84
CA LEU A 123 -9.28 2.96 7.77
C LEU A 123 -8.48 2.55 9.01
N PHE A 124 -9.06 2.68 10.22
CA PHE A 124 -8.41 2.19 11.44
C PHE A 124 -8.18 0.68 11.41
N LEU A 125 -9.18 -0.09 10.97
CA LEU A 125 -9.04 -1.54 10.79
C LEU A 125 -7.97 -1.91 9.77
N ILE A 126 -7.86 -1.16 8.66
CA ILE A 126 -6.81 -1.35 7.66
C ILE A 126 -5.44 -1.07 8.26
N ILE A 127 -5.26 0.02 9.00
CA ILE A 127 -3.99 0.36 9.66
C ILE A 127 -3.58 -0.73 10.64
N LEU A 128 -4.53 -1.19 11.49
CA LEU A 128 -4.30 -2.28 12.42
C LEU A 128 -3.91 -3.57 11.69
N GLY A 129 -4.64 -3.93 10.63
CA GLY A 129 -4.35 -5.11 9.82
C GLY A 129 -2.96 -5.08 9.19
N HIS A 130 -2.55 -3.94 8.61
CA HIS A 130 -1.21 -3.77 8.07
C HIS A 130 -0.13 -3.90 9.15
N ARG A 131 -0.35 -3.32 10.35
CA ARG A 131 0.60 -3.49 11.46
C ARG A 131 0.75 -4.97 11.85
N MET A 132 -0.35 -5.71 11.95
CA MET A 132 -0.32 -7.13 12.27
C MET A 132 0.43 -7.94 11.19
N ILE A 133 0.19 -7.63 9.91
CA ILE A 133 0.91 -8.23 8.77
C ILE A 133 2.42 -7.96 8.86
N PHE A 134 2.85 -6.73 9.14
CA PHE A 134 4.27 -6.41 9.31
C PHE A 134 4.92 -7.14 10.50
N SER A 135 4.14 -7.42 11.55
CA SER A 135 4.61 -8.23 12.67
C SER A 135 4.90 -9.68 12.28
N MET A 136 4.18 -10.23 11.29
CA MET A 136 4.42 -11.59 10.77
C MET A 136 5.70 -11.68 9.93
N PHE A 137 6.10 -10.58 9.26
CA PHE A 137 7.37 -10.50 8.53
C PHE A 137 8.58 -10.21 9.42
N SER A 138 8.36 -9.97 10.71
CA SER A 138 9.40 -9.71 11.69
C SER A 138 9.73 -11.00 12.45
N PRO A 139 10.98 -11.19 12.91
CA PRO A 139 11.32 -12.34 13.75
C PRO A 139 10.55 -12.26 15.07
N LEU A 140 9.79 -13.32 15.36
CA LEU A 140 8.93 -13.43 16.54
C LEU A 140 9.57 -14.40 17.54
N VAL A 141 9.60 -14.03 18.82
CA VAL A 141 10.20 -14.85 19.88
C VAL A 141 9.42 -16.16 20.09
N ASN A 142 8.08 -16.09 19.99
CA ASN A 142 7.19 -17.23 20.20
C ASN A 142 6.44 -17.61 18.92
N GLN A 143 7.17 -17.97 17.86
CA GLN A 143 6.54 -18.36 16.60
C GLN A 143 5.58 -19.56 16.76
N ARG A 144 5.91 -20.50 17.67
CA ARG A 144 5.07 -21.66 17.99
C ARG A 144 3.66 -21.27 18.46
N GLU A 145 3.52 -20.20 19.23
CA GLU A 145 2.20 -19.74 19.69
C GLU A 145 1.34 -19.25 18.53
N ASN A 146 1.94 -18.57 17.55
CA ASN A 146 1.25 -18.16 16.33
C ASN A 146 0.82 -19.35 15.48
N GLU A 147 1.62 -20.40 15.42
CA GLU A 147 1.29 -21.64 14.69
C GLU A 147 0.14 -22.40 15.35
N LEU A 148 0.08 -22.41 16.68
CA LEU A 148 -0.97 -23.11 17.44
C LEU A 148 -2.35 -22.47 17.32
N VAL A 149 -2.43 -21.17 17.00
CA VAL A 149 -3.71 -20.45 16.79
C VAL A 149 -4.14 -20.42 15.33
N VAL A 150 -3.37 -21.03 14.42
CA VAL A 150 -3.75 -21.15 13.01
C VAL A 150 -4.96 -22.06 12.90
N GLY A 151 -6.06 -21.53 12.34
CA GLY A 151 -7.32 -22.26 12.18
C GLY A 151 -8.41 -21.82 13.15
N ASP A 152 -8.08 -21.06 14.20
CA ASP A 152 -9.09 -20.46 15.07
C ASP A 152 -9.94 -19.44 14.30
N LEU A 153 -11.23 -19.33 14.62
CA LEU A 153 -12.15 -18.39 13.98
C LEU A 153 -11.67 -16.94 14.10
N ILE A 154 -11.20 -16.54 15.28
CA ILE A 154 -10.69 -15.19 15.54
C ILE A 154 -9.42 -14.95 14.73
N HIS A 155 -8.53 -15.94 14.64
CA HIS A 155 -7.30 -15.83 13.85
C HIS A 155 -7.61 -15.74 12.36
N THR A 156 -8.54 -16.56 11.86
CA THR A 156 -9.02 -16.57 10.49
C THR A 156 -9.65 -15.24 10.07
N TYR A 157 -10.46 -14.65 10.95
CA TYR A 157 -11.01 -13.31 10.72
C TYR A 157 -9.90 -12.25 10.63
N LYS A 158 -8.90 -12.30 11.52
CA LYS A 158 -7.75 -11.40 11.51
C LYS A 158 -6.90 -11.54 10.24
N THR A 159 -6.69 -12.76 9.75
CA THR A 159 -5.88 -13.03 8.55
C THR A 159 -6.65 -12.75 7.25
N ASN A 160 -7.98 -12.77 7.28
CA ASN A 160 -8.83 -12.36 6.16
C ASN A 160 -9.03 -10.83 6.08
N GLY A 161 -7.98 -10.07 6.40
CA GLY A 161 -7.97 -8.60 6.40
C GLY A 161 -8.40 -7.92 5.08
N PRO A 162 -8.15 -8.49 3.88
CA PRO A 162 -8.63 -7.89 2.63
C PRO A 162 -10.14 -7.67 2.57
N VAL A 163 -10.95 -8.40 3.35
CA VAL A 163 -12.41 -8.20 3.41
C VAL A 163 -12.77 -6.78 3.87
N VAL A 164 -11.97 -6.16 4.74
CA VAL A 164 -12.20 -4.78 5.21
C VAL A 164 -12.10 -3.77 4.05
N VAL A 165 -11.25 -4.07 3.05
CA VAL A 165 -11.09 -3.21 1.87
C VAL A 165 -12.34 -3.21 0.99
N ASN A 166 -13.14 -4.30 1.02
CA ASN A 166 -14.39 -4.37 0.25
C ASN A 166 -15.38 -3.26 0.63
N THR A 167 -15.35 -2.77 1.87
CA THR A 167 -16.16 -1.61 2.29
C THR A 167 -15.86 -0.39 1.42
N PHE A 168 -14.59 -0.12 1.10
CA PHE A 168 -14.21 0.98 0.21
C PHE A 168 -14.66 0.74 -1.23
N PHE A 169 -14.56 -0.48 -1.75
CA PHE A 169 -15.02 -0.80 -3.11
C PHE A 169 -16.53 -0.61 -3.27
N VAL A 170 -17.32 -1.07 -2.28
CA VAL A 170 -18.79 -0.87 -2.28
C VAL A 170 -19.14 0.62 -2.23
N ILE A 171 -18.50 1.38 -1.34
CA ILE A 171 -18.70 2.83 -1.26
C ILE A 171 -18.30 3.52 -2.55
N THR A 172 -17.18 3.13 -3.18
CA THR A 172 -16.75 3.65 -4.47
C THR A 172 -17.81 3.39 -5.54
N GLY A 173 -18.35 2.18 -5.65
CA GLY A 173 -19.41 1.86 -6.61
C GLY A 173 -20.66 2.72 -6.41
N PHE A 174 -21.17 2.79 -5.18
CA PHE A 174 -22.33 3.60 -4.81
C PHE A 174 -22.16 5.09 -5.14
N LEU A 175 -21.06 5.71 -4.68
CA LEU A 175 -20.81 7.14 -4.89
C LEU A 175 -20.57 7.48 -6.37
N THR A 176 -20.01 6.54 -7.14
CA THR A 176 -19.81 6.72 -8.59
C THR A 176 -21.14 6.77 -9.32
N TYR A 177 -22.03 5.82 -9.04
CA TYR A 177 -23.36 5.80 -9.64
C TYR A 177 -24.20 7.01 -9.21
N TYR A 178 -24.22 7.33 -7.91
CA TYR A 178 -24.92 8.50 -7.39
C TYR A 178 -24.43 9.80 -8.05
N LYS A 179 -23.11 9.95 -8.23
CA LYS A 179 -22.55 11.11 -8.94
C LYS A 179 -23.01 11.19 -10.39
N ILE A 180 -23.03 10.08 -11.12
CA ILE A 180 -23.48 10.03 -12.51
C ILE A 180 -24.94 10.49 -12.60
N VAL A 181 -25.83 9.95 -11.75
CA VAL A 181 -27.24 10.35 -11.68
C VAL A 181 -27.37 11.85 -11.38
N LYS A 182 -26.64 12.36 -10.39
CA LYS A 182 -26.65 13.79 -10.02
C LYS A 182 -26.13 14.70 -11.12
N ASP A 183 -25.14 14.27 -11.91
CA ASP A 183 -24.65 15.03 -13.05
C ASP A 183 -25.69 15.04 -14.19
N ILE A 184 -26.42 13.93 -14.40
CA ILE A 184 -27.54 13.84 -15.35
C ILE A 184 -28.70 14.77 -14.95
N ASP A 185 -29.12 14.74 -13.68
CA ASP A 185 -30.19 15.59 -13.16
C ASP A 185 -29.87 17.07 -13.32
N LYS A 186 -28.57 17.42 -13.26
CA LYS A 186 -28.05 18.76 -13.48
C LYS A 186 -27.75 19.08 -14.95
N GLN A 187 -28.19 18.23 -15.88
CA GLN A 187 -27.96 18.36 -17.33
C GLN A 187 -26.48 18.50 -17.71
N ARG A 188 -25.58 17.90 -16.93
CA ARG A 188 -24.14 17.93 -17.21
C ARG A 188 -23.76 16.73 -18.08
N PRO A 189 -22.89 16.93 -19.09
CA PRO A 189 -22.46 15.85 -19.95
C PRO A 189 -21.63 14.82 -19.15
N VAL A 190 -22.09 13.58 -19.14
CA VAL A 190 -21.36 12.46 -18.52
C VAL A 190 -20.35 11.92 -19.51
N ASN A 191 -19.06 12.06 -19.19
CA ASN A 191 -17.97 11.49 -19.97
C ASN A 191 -17.11 10.61 -19.06
N VAL A 192 -17.15 9.30 -19.32
CA VAL A 192 -16.44 8.27 -18.53
C VAL A 192 -14.94 8.54 -18.49
N TYR A 193 -14.32 8.89 -19.62
CA TYR A 193 -12.90 9.21 -19.68
C TYR A 193 -12.55 10.40 -18.78
N LYS A 194 -13.35 11.48 -18.82
CA LYS A 194 -13.16 12.64 -17.93
C LYS A 194 -13.34 12.27 -16.46
N LEU A 195 -14.28 11.38 -16.13
CA LEU A 195 -14.47 10.91 -14.75
C LEU A 195 -13.22 10.18 -14.24
N VAL A 196 -12.73 9.20 -15.01
CA VAL A 196 -11.55 8.39 -14.64
C VAL A 196 -10.30 9.24 -14.52
N ILE A 197 -10.03 10.13 -15.49
CA ILE A 197 -8.85 11.01 -15.43
C ILE A 197 -8.91 11.96 -14.24
N ARG A 198 -10.07 12.55 -13.93
CA ARG A 198 -10.20 13.43 -12.76
C ARG A 198 -9.90 12.69 -11.46
N ARG A 199 -10.28 11.42 -11.35
CA ARG A 199 -9.93 10.59 -10.18
C ARG A 199 -8.44 10.24 -10.17
N TRP A 200 -7.86 9.90 -11.32
CA TRP A 200 -6.43 9.63 -11.47
C TRP A 200 -5.58 10.84 -11.07
N ILE A 201 -5.86 12.04 -11.60
CA ILE A 201 -5.16 13.30 -11.24
C ILE A 201 -5.27 13.60 -9.74
N ARG A 202 -6.37 13.19 -9.09
CA ARG A 202 -6.54 13.36 -7.64
C ARG A 202 -5.64 12.42 -6.83
N PHE A 203 -5.42 11.19 -7.29
CA PHE A 203 -4.67 10.18 -6.54
C PHE A 203 -3.16 10.26 -6.77
N VAL A 204 -2.74 10.47 -8.02
CA VAL A 204 -1.33 10.39 -8.41
C VAL A 204 -0.40 11.31 -7.62
N PRO A 205 -0.71 12.60 -7.35
CA PRO A 205 0.26 13.49 -6.71
C PRO A 205 0.68 13.00 -5.32
N THR A 206 -0.29 12.67 -4.48
CA THR A 206 -0.02 12.15 -3.13
C THR A 206 0.62 10.76 -3.20
N TYR A 207 0.15 9.91 -4.10
CA TYR A 207 0.67 8.56 -4.25
C TYR A 207 2.13 8.54 -4.74
N ALA A 208 2.47 9.37 -5.72
CA ALA A 208 3.83 9.54 -6.23
C ALA A 208 4.77 10.10 -5.15
N PHE A 209 4.29 11.04 -4.34
CA PHE A 209 5.06 11.57 -3.20
C PHE A 209 5.39 10.48 -2.17
N VAL A 210 4.38 9.68 -1.77
CA VAL A 210 4.58 8.56 -0.84
C VAL A 210 5.53 7.51 -1.42
N MET A 211 5.40 7.20 -2.72
CA MET A 211 6.32 6.31 -3.41
C MET A 211 7.76 6.83 -3.39
N GLY A 212 7.96 8.11 -3.72
CA GLY A 212 9.27 8.75 -3.66
C GLY A 212 9.86 8.71 -2.25
N PHE A 213 9.05 8.97 -1.23
CA PHE A 213 9.47 8.86 0.17
C PHE A 213 9.92 7.44 0.53
N LEU A 214 9.13 6.42 0.18
CA LEU A 214 9.43 5.02 0.48
C LEU A 214 10.63 4.47 -0.30
N VAL A 215 10.89 5.00 -1.50
CA VAL A 215 12.03 4.58 -2.34
C VAL A 215 13.32 5.31 -1.96
N TYR A 216 13.25 6.61 -1.69
CA TYR A 216 14.46 7.44 -1.50
C TYR A 216 14.78 7.73 -0.03
N ILE A 217 13.79 8.06 0.80
CA ILE A 217 14.04 8.55 2.17
C ILE A 217 13.94 7.43 3.21
N ALA A 218 12.86 6.64 3.18
CA ALA A 218 12.60 5.61 4.20
C ALA A 218 13.74 4.58 4.36
N PRO A 219 14.43 4.11 3.30
CA PRO A 219 15.56 3.19 3.45
C PRO A 219 16.76 3.80 4.18
N GLN A 220 16.90 5.13 4.16
CA GLN A 220 17.98 5.85 4.86
C GLN A 220 17.67 6.05 6.34
N MET A 221 16.38 6.08 6.71
CA MET A 221 15.94 6.11 8.10
C MET A 221 16.09 4.75 8.80
N ASP A 222 16.30 3.68 8.02
CA ASP A 222 16.39 2.32 8.52
C ASP A 222 17.85 1.85 8.65
N SER A 223 18.28 1.68 9.89
CA SER A 223 19.59 1.10 10.23
C SER A 223 19.50 -0.39 10.58
N GLY A 224 18.33 -1.01 10.40
CA GLY A 224 18.09 -2.41 10.74
C GLY A 224 18.42 -3.38 9.59
N PRO A 225 18.84 -4.62 9.92
CA PRO A 225 19.15 -5.65 8.92
C PRO A 225 17.91 -6.11 8.12
N ILE A 226 16.72 -6.04 8.73
CA ILE A 226 15.45 -6.41 8.07
C ILE A 226 15.05 -5.38 7.02
N GLY A 227 15.19 -4.10 7.38
CA GLY A 227 14.98 -2.96 6.50
C GLY A 227 15.68 -3.08 5.17
N ARG A 228 17.01 -3.04 5.22
CA ARG A 228 17.86 -2.92 4.03
C ARG A 228 17.86 -4.18 3.14
N GLY A 229 17.58 -5.35 3.70
CA GLY A 229 17.62 -6.62 2.96
C GLY A 229 16.28 -7.17 2.47
N VAL A 230 15.18 -6.84 3.17
CA VAL A 230 13.86 -7.48 2.96
C VAL A 230 12.78 -6.45 2.62
N LEU A 231 12.70 -5.36 3.38
CA LEU A 231 11.60 -4.38 3.24
C LEU A 231 11.81 -3.42 2.06
N TRP A 232 13.05 -2.97 1.84
CA TRP A 232 13.36 -1.92 0.86
C TRP A 232 13.96 -2.46 -0.46
N LYS A 233 13.93 -3.78 -0.69
CA LYS A 233 14.49 -4.41 -1.92
C LYS A 233 13.62 -4.04 -3.13
N SER A 234 14.01 -2.98 -3.83
CA SER A 234 13.09 -2.21 -4.67
C SER A 234 12.96 -2.78 -6.09
N SER A 235 11.97 -3.66 -6.29
CA SER A 235 11.36 -3.84 -7.63
C SER A 235 10.93 -2.50 -8.25
N CYS A 236 10.78 -1.45 -7.42
CA CYS A 236 10.52 -0.07 -7.82
C CYS A 236 11.44 0.48 -8.91
N ASN A 237 12.74 0.16 -8.93
CA ASN A 237 13.64 0.73 -9.94
C ASN A 237 13.19 0.40 -11.38
N GLN A 238 12.58 -0.78 -11.57
CA GLN A 238 12.09 -1.24 -12.87
C GLN A 238 10.57 -1.08 -13.04
N TYR A 239 9.81 -1.14 -11.95
CA TYR A 239 8.34 -1.27 -11.98
C TYR A 239 7.58 -0.13 -11.26
N TRP A 240 8.23 1.00 -10.96
CA TRP A 240 7.54 2.16 -10.38
C TRP A 240 6.40 2.69 -11.27
N TRP A 241 6.57 2.65 -12.60
CA TRP A 241 5.59 3.20 -13.55
C TRP A 241 4.26 2.43 -13.55
N THR A 242 4.28 1.11 -13.29
CA THR A 242 3.06 0.29 -13.21
C THR A 242 2.17 0.73 -12.05
N ASN A 243 2.78 1.25 -10.99
CA ASN A 243 2.09 1.75 -9.80
C ASN A 243 1.47 3.13 -10.06
N ILE A 244 2.17 4.02 -10.78
CA ILE A 244 1.62 5.34 -11.17
C ILE A 244 0.44 5.20 -12.15
N LEU A 245 0.51 4.21 -13.05
CA LEU A 245 -0.58 3.88 -13.96
C LEU A 245 -1.68 3.03 -13.30
N PHE A 246 -1.51 2.59 -12.05
CA PHE A 246 -2.44 1.72 -11.33
C PHE A 246 -2.76 0.41 -12.08
N ILE A 247 -1.76 -0.17 -12.75
CA ILE A 247 -1.84 -1.46 -13.45
C ILE A 247 -0.94 -2.54 -12.84
N ASN A 248 -0.34 -2.23 -11.68
CA ASN A 248 0.57 -3.11 -10.95
C ASN A 248 -0.08 -4.44 -10.49
N ASN A 249 -1.40 -4.55 -10.48
CA ASN A 249 -2.09 -5.81 -10.16
C ASN A 249 -2.08 -6.80 -11.33
N TYR A 250 -1.85 -6.34 -12.55
CA TYR A 250 -1.86 -7.17 -13.76
C TYR A 250 -0.47 -7.33 -14.37
N ILE A 251 0.35 -6.27 -14.30
CA ILE A 251 1.68 -6.22 -14.89
C ILE A 251 2.73 -6.50 -13.81
N TYR A 252 3.37 -7.68 -13.90
CA TYR A 252 4.33 -8.22 -12.92
C TYR A 252 3.76 -8.27 -11.48
N PRO A 253 2.69 -9.05 -11.24
CA PRO A 253 2.03 -9.13 -9.92
C PRO A 253 2.95 -9.63 -8.80
N ASN A 254 4.06 -10.31 -9.13
CA ASN A 254 5.03 -10.76 -8.13
C ASN A 254 6.11 -9.70 -7.82
N LYS A 255 6.10 -8.55 -8.51
CA LYS A 255 7.14 -7.50 -8.43
C LYS A 255 6.54 -6.14 -8.07
N HIS A 256 5.72 -6.11 -7.02
CA HIS A 256 5.14 -4.88 -6.50
C HIS A 256 6.23 -3.93 -5.95
N CYS A 257 6.17 -2.67 -6.36
CA CYS A 257 6.98 -1.60 -5.77
C CYS A 257 6.44 -1.21 -4.38
N LEU A 258 5.12 -1.03 -4.26
CA LEU A 258 4.44 -0.71 -3.02
C LEU A 258 3.39 -1.78 -2.73
N ILE A 259 3.66 -2.71 -1.80
CA ILE A 259 2.73 -3.81 -1.53
C ILE A 259 1.33 -3.29 -1.16
N PRO A 260 1.15 -2.33 -0.22
CA PRO A 260 -0.18 -1.84 0.12
C PRO A 260 -0.91 -1.13 -1.02
N SER A 261 -0.27 -0.81 -2.15
CA SER A 261 -0.91 -0.05 -3.22
C SER A 261 -1.88 -0.84 -4.09
N TRP A 262 -1.89 -2.18 -3.96
CA TRP A 262 -2.77 -3.05 -4.73
C TRP A 262 -4.23 -2.60 -4.65
N TYR A 263 -4.68 -2.14 -3.47
CA TYR A 263 -6.07 -1.72 -3.29
C TYR A 263 -6.38 -0.41 -4.00
N MET A 264 -5.43 0.54 -4.06
CA MET A 264 -5.62 1.81 -4.77
C MET A 264 -5.70 1.57 -6.27
N ALA A 265 -4.93 0.61 -6.79
CA ALA A 265 -5.03 0.18 -8.17
C ALA A 265 -6.40 -0.45 -8.46
N SER A 266 -6.84 -1.39 -7.63
CA SER A 266 -8.17 -1.98 -7.73
C SER A 266 -9.29 -0.94 -7.63
N ASP A 267 -9.17 0.06 -6.75
CA ASP A 267 -10.17 1.11 -6.58
C ASP A 267 -10.31 1.98 -7.85
N LEU A 268 -9.22 2.34 -8.52
CA LEU A 268 -9.30 3.09 -9.78
C LEU A 268 -9.85 2.22 -10.93
N GLN A 269 -9.46 0.96 -11.00
CA GLN A 269 -9.95 0.00 -11.99
C GLN A 269 -11.45 -0.25 -11.83
N LEU A 270 -11.91 -0.50 -10.60
CA LEU A 270 -13.33 -0.65 -10.28
C LEU A 270 -14.09 0.66 -10.47
N TYR A 271 -13.49 1.81 -10.19
CA TYR A 271 -14.10 3.10 -10.50
C TYR A 271 -14.36 3.27 -12.00
N ALA A 272 -13.39 2.88 -12.84
CA ALA A 272 -13.56 2.91 -14.29
C ALA A 272 -14.67 1.96 -14.74
N LEU A 273 -14.69 0.73 -14.22
CA LEU A 273 -15.74 -0.25 -14.48
C LEU A 273 -17.13 0.26 -14.06
N CYS A 274 -17.28 0.75 -12.83
CA CYS A 274 -18.52 1.34 -12.32
C CYS A 274 -18.95 2.56 -13.14
N SER A 275 -18.01 3.36 -13.65
CA SER A 275 -18.33 4.50 -14.51
C SER A 275 -18.88 4.05 -15.86
N ILE A 276 -18.33 2.99 -16.45
CA ILE A 276 -18.83 2.37 -17.69
C ILE A 276 -20.23 1.77 -17.46
N LEU A 277 -20.40 0.99 -16.40
CA LEU A 277 -21.68 0.38 -16.03
C LEU A 277 -22.77 1.42 -15.77
N GLY A 278 -22.43 2.46 -14.99
CA GLY A 278 -23.35 3.58 -14.70
C GLY A 278 -23.75 4.35 -15.96
N TYR A 279 -22.80 4.59 -16.87
CA TYR A 279 -23.09 5.22 -18.16
C TYR A 279 -23.95 4.33 -19.08
N ALA A 280 -23.70 3.02 -19.10
CA ALA A 280 -24.52 2.07 -19.86
C ALA A 280 -25.96 2.03 -19.33
N LEU A 281 -26.15 2.00 -18.01
CA LEU A 281 -27.47 2.09 -17.36
C LEU A 281 -28.21 3.38 -17.71
N TYR A 282 -27.48 4.50 -17.75
CA TYR A 282 -28.04 5.78 -18.19
C TYR A 282 -28.51 5.75 -19.65
N LYS A 283 -27.66 5.26 -20.56
CA LYS A 283 -27.97 5.25 -22.00
C LYS A 283 -29.08 4.26 -22.36
N SER A 284 -29.11 3.09 -21.71
CA SER A 284 -30.16 2.08 -21.88
C SER A 284 -30.27 1.20 -20.65
N ARG A 285 -31.40 1.30 -19.95
CA ARG A 285 -31.67 0.50 -18.75
C ARG A 285 -31.56 -1.01 -19.01
N LYS A 286 -32.08 -1.50 -20.14
CA LYS A 286 -32.01 -2.93 -20.50
C LYS A 286 -30.57 -3.38 -20.74
N ALA A 287 -29.81 -2.63 -21.55
CA ALA A 287 -28.42 -2.98 -21.84
C ALA A 287 -27.53 -2.87 -20.60
N GLY A 288 -27.74 -1.85 -19.75
CA GLY A 288 -27.01 -1.69 -18.50
C GLY A 288 -27.30 -2.80 -17.49
N LEU A 289 -28.56 -3.22 -17.33
CA LEU A 289 -28.92 -4.35 -16.46
C LEU A 289 -28.33 -5.67 -16.96
N LEU A 290 -28.38 -5.92 -18.28
CA LEU A 290 -27.74 -7.09 -18.89
C LEU A 290 -26.23 -7.09 -18.60
N LEU A 291 -25.56 -5.97 -18.86
CA LEU A 291 -24.12 -5.84 -18.65
C LEU A 291 -23.75 -6.03 -17.17
N LEU A 292 -24.55 -5.46 -16.25
CA LEU A 292 -24.36 -5.65 -14.80
C LEU A 292 -24.51 -7.12 -14.40
N GLY A 293 -25.52 -7.82 -14.94
CA GLY A 293 -25.73 -9.25 -14.70
C GLY A 293 -24.56 -10.10 -15.21
N VAL A 294 -24.10 -9.84 -16.44
CA VAL A 294 -22.94 -10.53 -17.02
C VAL A 294 -21.68 -10.30 -16.18
N VAL A 295 -21.37 -9.05 -15.84
CA VAL A 295 -20.19 -8.73 -15.00
C VAL A 295 -20.30 -9.36 -13.62
N GLY A 296 -21.49 -9.36 -13.01
CA GLY A 296 -21.75 -10.01 -11.73
C GLY A 296 -21.49 -11.51 -11.78
N ILE A 297 -22.01 -12.20 -12.80
CA ILE A 297 -21.78 -13.64 -13.00
C ILE A 297 -20.28 -13.92 -13.20
N LEU A 298 -19.60 -13.16 -14.06
CA LEU A 298 -18.16 -13.31 -14.30
C LEU A 298 -17.33 -13.07 -13.03
N SER A 299 -17.75 -12.13 -12.17
CA SER A 299 -17.06 -11.84 -10.91
C SER A 299 -17.10 -12.98 -9.90
N ILE A 300 -18.04 -13.93 -10.06
CA ILE A 300 -18.16 -15.12 -9.22
C ILE A 300 -17.46 -16.31 -9.89
N ILE A 301 -17.73 -16.52 -11.18
CA ILE A 301 -17.22 -17.66 -11.93
C ILE A 301 -15.69 -17.61 -12.08
N ILE A 302 -15.12 -16.47 -12.46
CA ILE A 302 -13.68 -16.36 -12.74
C ILE A 302 -12.85 -16.68 -11.49
N PRO A 303 -13.07 -16.05 -10.31
CA PRO A 303 -12.34 -16.42 -9.11
C PRO A 303 -12.59 -17.87 -8.70
N GLY A 304 -13.82 -18.38 -8.86
CA GLY A 304 -14.15 -19.78 -8.57
C GLY A 304 -13.33 -20.77 -9.39
N ILE A 305 -13.22 -20.55 -10.70
CA ILE A 305 -12.40 -21.37 -11.61
C ILE A 305 -10.92 -21.28 -11.21
N VAL A 306 -10.41 -20.07 -10.95
CA VAL A 306 -9.01 -19.87 -10.57
C VAL A 306 -8.68 -20.59 -9.27
N VAL A 307 -9.53 -20.47 -8.24
CA VAL A 307 -9.33 -21.16 -6.95
C VAL A 307 -9.36 -22.67 -7.13
N TYR A 308 -10.27 -23.19 -7.96
CA TYR A 308 -10.37 -24.62 -8.23
C TYR A 308 -9.13 -25.15 -8.97
N HIS A 309 -8.67 -24.45 -10.01
CA HIS A 309 -7.53 -24.88 -10.83
C HIS A 309 -6.20 -24.75 -10.08
N GLU A 310 -5.96 -23.60 -9.45
CA GLU A 310 -4.71 -23.30 -8.74
C GLU A 310 -4.65 -23.90 -7.33
N ARG A 311 -5.73 -24.56 -6.89
CA ARG A 311 -5.89 -25.14 -5.55
C ARG A 311 -5.54 -24.16 -4.44
N TYR A 312 -6.04 -22.93 -4.56
CA TYR A 312 -5.81 -21.91 -3.55
C TYR A 312 -6.58 -22.21 -2.27
N ASN A 313 -5.99 -21.86 -1.13
CA ASN A 313 -6.67 -21.94 0.16
C ASN A 313 -7.72 -20.83 0.28
N ALA A 314 -8.82 -21.10 0.98
CA ALA A 314 -9.91 -20.15 1.18
C ALA A 314 -9.48 -18.86 1.93
N VAL A 315 -8.38 -18.96 2.68
CA VAL A 315 -7.75 -17.86 3.41
C VAL A 315 -6.31 -17.77 2.93
N PRO A 316 -5.76 -16.56 2.71
CA PRO A 316 -4.32 -16.42 2.50
C PRO A 316 -3.59 -16.95 3.72
N LEU A 317 -3.09 -18.18 3.61
CA LEU A 317 -2.30 -18.80 4.64
C LEU A 317 -0.91 -18.15 4.60
N MET A 318 -0.68 -17.22 5.52
CA MET A 318 0.59 -16.54 5.73
C MET A 318 1.51 -17.44 6.58
N TYR A 319 1.75 -18.69 6.13
CA TYR A 319 2.85 -19.48 6.69
C TYR A 319 4.18 -18.84 6.32
N LEU A 320 5.25 -19.27 6.97
CA LEU A 320 6.65 -19.11 6.53
C LEU A 320 6.89 -19.78 5.15
N ARG A 321 6.10 -19.44 4.13
CA ARG A 321 6.43 -19.65 2.71
C ARG A 321 7.68 -18.84 2.31
N VAL A 322 8.28 -18.12 3.27
CA VAL A 322 9.66 -17.67 3.25
C VAL A 322 10.63 -18.86 3.06
N LEU A 323 10.32 -20.06 3.54
CA LEU A 323 11.12 -21.26 3.24
C LEU A 323 11.07 -21.66 1.76
N ASN A 324 9.92 -21.51 1.07
CA ASN A 324 9.85 -21.70 -0.39
C ASN A 324 10.42 -20.51 -1.18
N ILE A 325 10.42 -19.30 -0.63
CA ILE A 325 11.12 -18.15 -1.23
C ILE A 325 12.64 -18.37 -1.20
N ILE A 326 13.18 -19.07 -0.18
CA ILE A 326 14.58 -19.51 -0.19
C ILE A 326 14.82 -20.46 -1.36
N GLN A 327 13.90 -21.40 -1.63
CA GLN A 327 14.00 -22.35 -2.74
C GLN A 327 13.86 -21.70 -4.14
N ILE A 328 13.09 -20.62 -4.26
CA ILE A 328 12.98 -19.84 -5.53
C ILE A 328 14.19 -18.92 -5.73
N ILE A 329 14.86 -18.50 -4.66
CA ILE A 329 16.11 -17.71 -4.73
C ILE A 329 17.33 -18.62 -4.97
N GLU A 330 17.26 -19.92 -4.67
CA GLU A 330 18.30 -20.91 -5.02
C GLU A 330 18.29 -21.31 -6.50
N ASN A 331 17.22 -21.01 -7.24
CA ASN A 331 17.11 -21.28 -8.69
C ASN A 331 17.40 -20.05 -9.58
N TYR A 332 18.05 -19.00 -9.05
CA TYR A 332 18.54 -17.86 -9.82
C TYR A 332 19.96 -17.44 -9.43
#